data_AF-A0A9P7C1C2-F1
#
_entry.id   AF-A0A9P7C1C2-F1
#
_cell.length_a   1.000
_cell.length_b   1.000
_cell.length_c   1.000
_cell.angle_alpha   90.00
_cell.angle_beta   90.00
_cell.angle_gamma   90.00
#
_symmetry.space_group_name_H-M   'P 1'
#
loop_
_entity.id
_entity.type
_entity.pdbx_description
1 polymer ?
#
loop_
_entity_poly.entity_id
_entity_poly.type
_entity_poly.pdbx_seq_one_letter_code
_entity_poly.pdbx_strand_id
1 'polypeptide(L)'
;MATLKPVFQKENGTVTAGNASGLNDGAGAVVLMNASLAAKRGIKPLARLVAYAHAGVAPDIMGIGPVPATQAALKRAGLTVDQLDVIEANEAFAAQACAVRCTNCNAWAGATRW
;
A
#
# COMPACT_ATOMS: atom_id res chain seq x y z
N MET A 1 15.24 19.02 -1.74
CA MET A 1 13.84 18.99 -1.28
C MET A 1 13.49 20.13 -0.32
N ALA A 2 14.35 20.49 0.65
CA ALA A 2 14.05 21.48 1.69
C ALA A 2 13.74 22.92 1.20
N THR A 3 14.01 23.24 -0.07
CA THR A 3 13.77 24.55 -0.68
C THR A 3 12.41 24.67 -1.39
N LEU A 4 11.66 23.58 -1.51
CA LEU A 4 10.35 23.58 -2.17
C LEU A 4 9.29 24.22 -1.27
N LYS A 5 8.44 25.06 -1.86
CA LYS A 5 7.34 25.71 -1.14
C LYS A 5 6.23 24.68 -0.83
N PRO A 6 5.59 24.77 0.35
CA PRO A 6 4.39 24.00 0.66
C PRO A 6 3.23 24.34 -0.30
N VAL A 7 2.41 23.33 -0.63
CA VAL A 7 1.32 23.47 -1.63
C VAL A 7 -0.05 23.66 -0.96
N PHE A 8 -0.37 22.85 0.06
CA PHE A 8 -1.72 22.82 0.64
C PHE A 8 -1.91 23.82 1.80
N GLN A 9 -0.86 24.09 2.56
CA GLN A 9 -0.86 25.03 3.67
C GLN A 9 0.33 25.96 3.55
N LYS A 10 0.08 27.26 3.34
CA LYS A 10 1.13 28.25 3.03
C LYS A 10 2.09 28.47 4.20
N GLU A 11 1.55 28.53 5.41
CA GLU A 11 2.32 28.73 6.64
C GLU A 11 2.48 27.41 7.37
N ASN A 12 3.71 27.06 7.76
CA ASN A 12 4.05 25.84 8.51
C ASN A 12 3.63 24.50 7.86
N GLY A 13 3.21 24.51 6.59
CA GLY A 13 2.91 23.29 5.84
C GLY A 13 4.17 22.49 5.52
N THR A 14 4.04 21.17 5.47
CA THR A 14 5.16 20.25 5.19
C THR A 14 5.03 19.52 3.86
N VAL A 15 3.86 19.57 3.22
CA VAL A 15 3.59 18.89 1.95
C VAL A 15 3.97 19.81 0.78
N THR A 16 4.87 19.33 -0.06
CA THR A 16 5.44 20.01 -1.23
C THR A 16 5.30 19.12 -2.46
N ALA A 17 5.51 19.68 -3.66
CA ALA A 17 5.52 18.88 -4.89
C ALA A 17 6.58 17.76 -4.90
N GLY A 18 7.64 17.88 -4.09
CA GLY A 18 8.70 16.85 -4.01
C GLY A 18 8.38 15.69 -3.07
N ASN A 19 7.30 15.76 -2.28
CA ASN A 19 6.92 14.71 -1.34
C ASN A 19 5.44 14.29 -1.47
N ALA A 20 4.83 14.62 -2.61
CA ALA A 20 3.51 14.20 -3.01
C ALA A 20 3.62 13.43 -4.33
N SER A 21 2.70 12.50 -4.57
CA SER A 21 2.64 11.83 -5.87
C SER A 21 2.26 12.83 -6.96
N GLY A 22 2.90 12.70 -8.13
CA GLY A 22 2.54 13.48 -9.31
C GLY A 22 1.29 12.94 -9.99
N LEU A 23 0.64 13.80 -10.79
CA LEU A 23 -0.36 13.35 -11.74
C LEU A 23 0.33 12.54 -12.83
N ASN A 24 -0.17 11.34 -13.10
CA ASN A 24 0.44 10.39 -14.02
C ASN A 24 -0.63 9.74 -14.91
N ASP A 25 -0.22 9.40 -16.14
CA ASP A 25 -1.02 8.65 -17.10
C ASP A 25 -0.38 7.27 -17.30
N GLY A 26 -1.16 6.20 -17.12
CA GLY A 26 -0.68 4.82 -17.24
C GLY A 26 -1.82 3.79 -17.18
N ALA A 27 -1.53 2.55 -17.59
CA ALA A 27 -2.49 1.45 -17.54
C ALA A 27 -1.80 0.14 -17.12
N GLY A 28 -2.55 -0.72 -16.44
CA GLY A 28 -2.12 -2.07 -16.06
C GLY A 28 -3.28 -3.07 -16.17
N ALA A 29 -2.97 -4.32 -16.46
CA ALA A 29 -3.96 -5.40 -16.56
C ALA A 29 -3.43 -6.68 -15.91
N VAL A 30 -4.33 -7.42 -15.24
CA VAL A 30 -4.06 -8.74 -14.67
C VAL A 30 -5.14 -9.72 -15.12
N VAL A 31 -4.75 -10.96 -15.42
CA VAL A 31 -5.68 -12.04 -15.75
C VAL A 31 -5.79 -12.99 -14.57
N LEU A 32 -7.01 -13.17 -14.06
CA LEU A 32 -7.31 -14.07 -12.95
C LEU A 32 -7.96 -15.35 -13.47
N MET A 33 -7.63 -16.46 -12.81
CA MET A 33 -8.14 -17.78 -13.17
C MET A 33 -8.21 -18.68 -11.95
N ASN A 34 -9.18 -19.60 -11.91
CA ASN A 34 -9.21 -20.63 -10.89
C ASN A 34 -7.99 -21.57 -11.05
N ALA A 35 -7.29 -21.83 -9.96
CA ALA A 35 -6.08 -22.66 -9.96
C ALA A 35 -6.32 -24.07 -10.55
N SER A 36 -7.48 -24.66 -10.28
CA SER A 36 -7.83 -25.98 -10.82
C SER A 36 -7.96 -25.98 -12.35
N LEU A 37 -8.50 -24.91 -12.93
CA LEU A 37 -8.63 -24.77 -14.36
C LEU A 37 -7.29 -24.41 -15.01
N ALA A 38 -6.47 -23.58 -14.35
CA ALA A 38 -5.11 -23.29 -14.79
C ALA A 38 -4.29 -24.58 -14.89
N ALA A 39 -4.36 -25.46 -13.88
CA ALA A 39 -3.72 -26.76 -13.89
C ALA A 39 -4.22 -27.66 -15.02
N LYS A 40 -5.55 -27.77 -15.23
CA LYS A 40 -6.14 -28.53 -16.35
C LYS A 40 -5.67 -28.04 -17.72
N ARG A 41 -5.35 -26.76 -17.84
CA ARG A 41 -4.86 -26.14 -19.09
C ARG A 41 -3.33 -26.09 -19.19
N GLY A 42 -2.60 -26.64 -18.22
CA GLY A 42 -1.13 -26.57 -18.19
C GLY A 42 -0.56 -25.15 -18.03
N ILE A 43 -1.36 -24.20 -17.52
CA ILE A 43 -0.93 -22.82 -17.31
C ILE A 43 -0.26 -22.72 -15.94
N LYS A 44 0.99 -22.23 -15.90
CA LYS A 44 1.73 -21.93 -14.67
C LYS A 44 1.37 -20.54 -14.14
N PRO A 45 0.70 -20.41 -12.97
CA PRO A 45 0.37 -19.11 -12.40
C PRO A 45 1.62 -18.35 -11.95
N LEU A 46 1.60 -17.01 -12.07
CA LEU A 46 2.66 -16.13 -11.57
C LEU A 46 2.57 -15.89 -10.06
N ALA A 47 1.34 -15.76 -9.55
CA ALA A 47 1.05 -15.51 -8.15
C ALA A 47 -0.36 -16.02 -7.81
N ARG A 48 -0.73 -15.96 -6.52
CA ARG A 48 -2.06 -16.29 -6.03
C ARG A 48 -2.57 -15.18 -5.11
N LEU A 49 -3.82 -14.76 -5.32
CA LEU A 49 -4.51 -13.89 -4.37
C LEU A 49 -4.87 -14.68 -3.11
N VAL A 50 -4.24 -14.35 -1.98
CA VAL A 50 -4.45 -15.04 -0.69
C VAL A 50 -5.63 -14.45 0.07
N ALA A 51 -5.68 -13.12 0.21
CA ALA A 51 -6.75 -12.39 0.85
C ALA A 51 -6.84 -10.96 0.31
N TYR A 52 -8.00 -10.33 0.50
CA TYR A 52 -8.20 -8.90 0.30
C TYR A 52 -9.14 -8.37 1.40
N ALA A 53 -9.05 -7.08 1.70
CA ALA A 53 -9.92 -6.43 2.66
C ALA A 53 -10.12 -4.94 2.33
N HIS A 54 -11.18 -4.37 2.89
CA HIS A 54 -11.50 -2.95 2.82
C HIS A 54 -11.74 -2.45 4.24
N ALA A 55 -11.39 -1.19 4.51
CA ALA A 55 -11.63 -0.52 5.78
C ALA A 55 -11.94 0.95 5.54
N GLY A 56 -12.87 1.50 6.31
CA GLY A 56 -13.19 2.92 6.32
C GLY A 56 -12.48 3.64 7.47
N VAL A 57 -12.11 4.89 7.24
CA VAL A 57 -11.55 5.81 8.25
C VAL A 57 -12.24 7.17 8.10
N ALA A 58 -12.07 8.06 9.07
CA ALA A 58 -12.60 9.41 8.96
C ALA A 58 -11.93 10.17 7.80
N PRO A 59 -12.67 11.01 7.04
CA PRO A 59 -12.15 11.64 5.81
C PRO A 59 -10.95 12.57 6.04
N ASP A 60 -10.90 13.24 7.19
CA ASP A 60 -9.83 14.14 7.60
C ASP A 60 -8.48 13.43 7.80
N ILE A 61 -8.50 12.13 8.10
CA ILE A 61 -7.32 11.28 8.29
C ILE A 61 -7.22 10.17 7.23
N MET A 62 -7.84 10.36 6.06
CA MET A 62 -7.96 9.32 5.02
C MET A 62 -6.66 8.57 4.69
N GLY A 63 -5.49 9.22 4.84
CA GLY A 63 -4.19 8.63 4.58
C GLY A 63 -3.86 7.39 5.44
N ILE A 64 -4.52 7.21 6.59
CA ILE A 64 -4.31 6.04 7.45
C ILE A 64 -5.12 4.81 7.03
N GLY A 65 -5.98 4.90 6.01
CA GLY A 65 -6.82 3.80 5.52
C GLY A 65 -6.08 2.47 5.29
N PRO A 66 -4.84 2.44 4.78
CA PRO A 66 -4.07 1.20 4.64
C PRO A 66 -3.84 0.45 5.96
N VAL A 67 -3.76 1.12 7.12
CA VAL A 67 -3.49 0.46 8.41
C VAL A 67 -4.58 -0.56 8.77
N PRO A 68 -5.86 -0.20 8.94
CA PRO A 68 -6.90 -1.18 9.25
C PRO A 68 -7.18 -2.15 8.09
N ALA A 69 -7.00 -1.71 6.83
CA ALA A 69 -7.21 -2.58 5.67
C ALA A 69 -6.18 -3.72 5.62
N THR A 70 -4.90 -3.42 5.85
CA THR A 70 -3.82 -4.42 5.87
C THR A 70 -3.96 -5.37 7.06
N GLN A 71 -4.27 -4.86 8.25
CA GLN A 71 -4.56 -5.71 9.43
C GLN A 71 -5.71 -6.69 9.16
N ALA A 72 -6.78 -6.24 8.53
CA ALA A 72 -7.91 -7.09 8.16
C ALA A 72 -7.53 -8.14 7.10
N ALA A 73 -6.75 -7.77 6.07
CA ALA A 73 -6.31 -8.69 5.04
C ALA A 73 -5.36 -9.77 5.60
N LEU A 74 -4.41 -9.39 6.45
CA LEU A 74 -3.48 -10.30 7.14
C LEU A 74 -4.22 -11.27 8.05
N LYS A 75 -5.16 -10.77 8.87
CA LYS A 75 -6.02 -11.60 9.72
C LYS A 75 -6.81 -12.63 8.91
N ARG A 76 -7.35 -12.25 7.75
CA ARG A 76 -8.06 -13.18 6.83
C ARG A 76 -7.14 -14.21 6.19
N ALA A 77 -5.91 -13.82 5.87
CA ALA A 77 -4.89 -14.70 5.32
C ALA A 77 -4.29 -15.64 6.37
N GLY A 78 -4.49 -15.37 7.66
CA GLY A 78 -3.80 -16.06 8.75
C GLY A 78 -2.30 -15.77 8.74
N LEU A 79 -1.90 -14.60 8.22
CA LEU A 79 -0.51 -14.19 8.09
C LEU A 79 -0.17 -13.11 9.11
N THR A 80 1.06 -13.14 9.57
CA THR A 80 1.71 -12.07 10.30
C THR A 80 2.65 -11.31 9.36
N VAL A 81 3.15 -10.17 9.82
CA VAL A 81 3.79 -9.23 8.89
C VAL A 81 5.28 -9.49 8.69
N ASP A 82 5.90 -10.18 9.66
CA ASP A 82 7.19 -10.85 9.56
C ASP A 82 7.21 -11.97 8.49
N GLN A 83 6.04 -12.43 8.02
CA GLN A 83 5.93 -13.38 6.91
C GLN A 83 5.83 -12.69 5.53
N LEU A 84 5.90 -11.35 5.47
CA LEU A 84 5.92 -10.61 4.21
C LEU A 84 7.35 -10.32 3.79
N ASP A 85 7.73 -10.79 2.60
CA ASP A 85 9.04 -10.48 2.03
C ASP A 85 9.10 -9.07 1.42
N VAL A 86 7.98 -8.62 0.82
CA VAL A 86 7.86 -7.34 0.10
C VAL A 86 6.54 -6.67 0.45
N ILE A 87 6.57 -5.36 0.64
CA ILE A 87 5.39 -4.52 0.89
C ILE A 87 5.31 -3.43 -0.17
N GLU A 88 4.31 -3.56 -1.05
CA GLU A 88 3.93 -2.53 -2.00
C GLU A 88 2.86 -1.63 -1.37
N ALA A 89 3.24 -0.42 -1.00
CA ALA A 89 2.35 0.56 -0.39
C ALA A 89 2.38 1.86 -1.20
N ASN A 90 1.22 2.26 -1.73
CA ASN A 90 1.10 3.51 -2.50
C ASN A 90 1.53 4.74 -1.68
N GLU A 91 2.37 5.58 -2.27
CA GLU A 91 2.94 6.77 -1.64
C GLU A 91 2.26 8.05 -2.16
N ALA A 92 1.00 8.26 -1.77
CA ALA A 92 0.25 9.47 -2.15
C ALA A 92 0.91 10.75 -1.59
N PHE A 93 1.37 10.67 -0.34
CA PHE A 93 2.17 11.71 0.31
C PHE A 93 3.19 11.05 1.23
N ALA A 94 4.42 11.58 1.29
CA ALA A 94 5.46 11.03 2.17
C ALA A 94 5.02 11.03 3.64
N ALA A 95 4.31 12.07 4.10
CA ALA A 95 3.77 12.11 5.46
C ALA A 95 2.81 10.95 5.75
N GLN A 96 1.95 10.60 4.78
CA GLN A 96 1.03 9.49 4.87
C GLN A 96 1.76 8.15 4.82
N ALA A 97 2.70 7.97 3.89
CA ALA A 97 3.50 6.75 3.77
C ALA A 97 4.29 6.46 5.06
N CYS A 98 4.89 7.51 5.64
CA CYS A 98 5.56 7.44 6.94
C CYS A 98 4.59 7.08 8.07
N ALA A 99 3.40 7.71 8.12
CA ALA A 99 2.40 7.39 9.14
C ALA A 99 1.97 5.92 9.07
N VAL A 100 1.62 5.43 7.87
CA VAL A 100 1.24 4.03 7.66
C VAL A 100 2.38 3.08 8.05
N ARG A 101 3.61 3.40 7.66
CA ARG A 101 4.79 2.62 8.06
C ARG A 101 4.98 2.61 9.56
N CYS A 102 4.91 3.76 10.23
CA CYS A 102 5.14 3.89 11.66
C CYS A 102 4.03 3.21 12.49
N THR A 103 2.77 3.31 12.08
CA THR A 103 1.66 2.62 12.75
C THR A 103 1.74 1.10 12.56
N ASN A 104 2.33 0.66 11.45
CA ASN A 104 2.67 -0.73 11.20
C ASN A 104 4.13 -1.07 11.56
N CYS A 105 4.87 -0.26 12.33
CA CYS A 105 6.34 -0.41 12.47
C CYS A 105 6.74 -1.71 13.15
N ASN A 106 5.93 -2.22 14.10
CA ASN A 106 6.13 -3.54 14.69
C ASN A 106 5.84 -4.68 13.70
N ALA A 107 5.15 -4.39 12.61
CA ALA A 107 4.76 -5.32 11.57
C ALA A 107 5.73 -5.28 10.37
N TRP A 108 6.14 -4.09 9.89
CA TRP A 108 6.78 -3.92 8.57
C TRP A 108 8.32 -3.95 8.60
N ALA A 109 8.93 -4.23 9.75
CA ALA A 109 10.38 -4.13 9.94
C ALA A 109 11.20 -5.19 9.17
N GLY A 110 10.60 -6.30 8.72
CA GLY A 110 11.28 -7.40 8.03
C GLY A 110 11.15 -7.42 6.51
N ALA A 111 10.29 -6.58 5.92
CA ALA A 111 10.02 -6.61 4.49
C ALA A 111 10.93 -5.64 3.71
N THR A 112 11.42 -6.08 2.56
CA THR A 112 12.17 -5.23 1.61
C THR A 112 11.20 -4.27 0.91
N ARG A 113 11.60 -3.00 0.78
CA ARG A 113 10.81 -1.91 0.19
C ARG A 113 11.37 -1.49 -1.17
N TRP A 114 10.48 -1.07 -2.06
CA TRP A 114 10.80 -0.27 -3.25
C TRP A 114 10.36 1.17 -3.04
#